data_AF-A0A2E4LE95-F1
#
_entry.id   AF-A0A2E4LE95-F1
#
_cell.length_a   1.000
_cell.length_b   1.000
_cell.length_c   1.000
_cell.angle_alpha   90.00
_cell.angle_beta   90.00
_cell.angle_gamma   90.00
#
_symmetry.space_group_name_H-M   'P 1'
#
loop_
_entity.id
_entity.type
_entity.pdbx_description
1 polymer ?
#
loop_
_entity_poly.entity_id
_entity_poly.type
_entity_poly.pdbx_seq_one_letter_code
_entity_poly.pdbx_strand_id
1 'polypeptide(L)'
;MNLLKKFLLGVHDSWSVVMDAKINPLKYLPDRSLQAYFMIVLFVMWSAFFALIAAYWGGILGGYSIWKSIILHLSLIIPTIITHAVFRGAEEYGHDWLIKWRSEFDK
;
A
#
# COMPACT_ATOMS: atom_id res chain seq x y z
N MET A 1 -18.11 -0.61 28.89
CA MET A 1 -16.81 -0.40 28.19
C MET A 1 -16.67 1.07 27.81
N ASN A 2 -15.65 1.76 28.30
CA ASN A 2 -15.47 3.21 28.14
C ASN A 2 -15.30 3.60 26.66
N LEU A 3 -15.74 4.80 26.28
CA LEU A 3 -15.70 5.32 24.90
C LEU A 3 -14.29 5.25 24.28
N LEU A 4 -13.27 5.63 25.06
CA LEU A 4 -11.85 5.55 24.65
C LEU A 4 -11.43 4.11 24.30
N LYS A 5 -11.86 3.11 25.09
CA LYS A 5 -11.52 1.71 24.81
C LYS A 5 -12.16 1.23 23.50
N LYS A 6 -13.42 1.62 23.24
CA LYS A 6 -14.08 1.32 21.97
C LYS A 6 -13.36 1.97 20.78
N PHE A 7 -12.92 3.21 20.92
CA PHE A 7 -12.15 3.90 19.89
C PHE A 7 -10.82 3.21 19.61
N LEU A 8 -10.03 2.91 20.65
CA LEU A 8 -8.73 2.23 20.51
C LEU A 8 -8.86 0.85 19.88
N LEU A 9 -9.89 0.08 20.26
CA LEU A 9 -10.20 -1.19 19.62
C LEU A 9 -10.57 -1.01 18.13
N GLY A 10 -11.38 -0.01 17.80
CA GLY A 10 -11.71 0.29 16.40
C GLY A 10 -10.48 0.65 15.55
N VAL A 11 -9.53 1.41 16.10
CA VAL A 11 -8.25 1.73 15.43
C VAL A 11 -7.42 0.46 15.25
N HIS A 12 -7.29 -0.36 16.29
CA HIS A 12 -6.57 -1.63 16.26
C HIS A 12 -7.15 -2.59 15.20
N ASP A 13 -8.47 -2.76 15.18
CA ASP A 13 -9.13 -3.70 14.27
C ASP A 13 -9.02 -3.23 12.82
N SER A 14 -9.17 -1.92 12.58
CA SER A 14 -8.97 -1.31 11.27
C SER A 14 -7.52 -1.50 10.77
N TRP A 15 -6.55 -1.29 11.65
CA TRP A 15 -5.13 -1.50 11.35
C TRP A 15 -4.84 -2.98 11.05
N SER A 16 -5.42 -3.90 11.81
CA SER A 16 -5.23 -5.34 11.65
C SER A 16 -5.74 -5.85 10.31
N VAL A 17 -6.84 -5.29 9.78
CA VAL A 17 -7.33 -5.66 8.43
C VAL A 17 -6.31 -5.37 7.33
N VAL A 18 -5.54 -4.29 7.47
CA VAL A 18 -4.53 -3.88 6.47
C VAL A 18 -3.20 -4.59 6.72
N MET A 19 -2.76 -4.67 7.98
CA MET A 19 -1.39 -5.07 8.32
C MET A 19 -1.24 -6.53 8.72
N ASP A 20 -2.31 -7.22 9.10
CA ASP A 20 -2.24 -8.65 9.39
C ASP A 20 -2.04 -9.44 8.10
N ALA A 21 -0.85 -10.01 7.97
CA ALA A 21 -0.45 -10.86 6.86
C ALA A 21 -1.26 -12.17 6.73
N LYS A 22 -2.10 -12.52 7.70
CA LYS A 22 -3.08 -13.61 7.58
C LYS A 22 -4.39 -13.15 6.93
N ILE A 23 -4.69 -11.87 6.96
CA ILE A 23 -5.97 -11.30 6.55
C ILE A 23 -5.84 -10.58 5.21
N ASN A 24 -4.80 -9.74 5.06
CA ASN A 24 -4.61 -8.88 3.90
C ASN A 24 -4.44 -9.68 2.59
N PRO A 25 -4.71 -9.07 1.42
CA PRO A 25 -4.58 -9.75 0.12
C PRO A 25 -3.16 -10.27 -0.20
N LEU A 26 -2.13 -9.81 0.49
CA LEU A 26 -0.77 -10.35 0.29
C LEU A 26 -0.59 -11.74 0.92
N LYS A 27 -1.55 -12.22 1.73
CA LYS A 27 -1.52 -13.57 2.32
C LYS A 27 -1.40 -14.70 1.30
N TYR A 28 -1.76 -14.46 0.04
CA TYR A 28 -1.68 -15.41 -1.07
C TYR A 28 -0.24 -15.60 -1.60
N LEU A 29 0.69 -14.73 -1.19
CA LEU A 29 2.11 -14.89 -1.49
C LEU A 29 2.75 -16.00 -0.65
N PRO A 30 3.75 -16.73 -1.19
CA PRO A 30 4.23 -17.99 -0.62
C PRO A 30 5.03 -17.83 0.66
N ASP A 31 5.74 -16.70 0.83
CA ASP A 31 6.65 -16.48 1.94
C ASP A 31 6.42 -15.12 2.63
N ARG A 32 6.74 -15.09 3.93
CA ARG A 32 6.52 -13.91 4.78
C ARG A 32 7.45 -12.74 4.45
N SER A 33 8.64 -13.02 3.93
CA SER A 33 9.62 -11.99 3.58
C SER A 33 9.16 -11.19 2.37
N LEU A 34 8.60 -11.85 1.37
CA LEU A 34 8.02 -11.23 0.19
C LEU A 34 6.77 -10.42 0.54
N GLN A 35 5.90 -10.94 1.41
CA GLN A 35 4.76 -10.18 1.94
C GLN A 35 5.23 -8.88 2.61
N ALA A 36 6.23 -8.95 3.49
CA ALA A 36 6.81 -7.77 4.14
C ALA A 36 7.45 -6.81 3.13
N TYR A 37 8.13 -7.31 2.11
CA TYR A 37 8.72 -6.50 1.05
C TYR A 37 7.66 -5.67 0.30
N PHE A 38 6.58 -6.30 -0.16
CA PHE A 38 5.48 -5.58 -0.81
C PHE A 38 4.82 -4.57 0.12
N MET A 39 4.61 -4.92 1.40
CA MET A 39 4.09 -3.98 2.40
C MET A 39 5.00 -2.75 2.58
N ILE A 40 6.32 -2.93 2.62
CA ILE A 40 7.30 -1.84 2.74
C ILE A 40 7.27 -0.96 1.48
N VAL A 41 7.23 -1.55 0.29
CA VAL A 41 7.15 -0.79 -0.97
C VAL A 41 5.88 0.05 -1.04
N LEU A 42 4.73 -0.54 -0.71
CA LEU A 42 3.45 0.18 -0.62
C LEU A 42 3.51 1.29 0.42
N PHE A 43 4.09 1.01 1.60
CA PHE A 43 4.27 2.01 2.66
C PHE A 43 5.13 3.20 2.21
N VAL A 44 6.26 2.96 1.54
CA VAL A 44 7.15 4.03 1.04
C VAL A 44 6.43 4.87 -0.03
N MET A 45 5.70 4.22 -0.94
CA MET A 45 4.91 4.91 -1.96
C MET A 45 3.85 5.82 -1.34
N TRP A 46 3.08 5.34 -0.36
CA TRP A 46 2.10 6.15 0.35
C TRP A 46 2.74 7.25 1.21
N SER A 47 3.90 6.97 1.81
CA SER A 47 4.68 7.98 2.55
C SER A 47 5.13 9.12 1.64
N ALA A 48 5.56 8.82 0.40
CA ALA A 48 5.92 9.84 -0.59
C ALA A 48 4.71 10.72 -0.97
N PHE A 49 3.53 10.12 -1.15
CA PHE A 49 2.29 10.87 -1.37
C PHE A 49 1.95 11.82 -0.21
N PHE A 50 1.99 11.32 1.03
CA PHE A 50 1.73 12.16 2.20
C PHE A 50 2.79 13.26 2.38
N ALA A 51 4.05 12.99 2.03
CA ALA A 51 5.11 13.99 2.03
C ALA A 51 4.83 15.12 1.00
N LEU A 52 4.30 14.79 -0.18
CA LEU A 52 3.87 15.79 -1.18
C LEU A 52 2.73 16.67 -0.65
N ILE A 53 1.74 16.08 0.02
CA ILE A 53 0.67 16.83 0.70
C ILE A 53 1.27 17.77 1.75
N ALA A 54 2.12 17.23 2.64
CA ALA A 54 2.75 18.01 3.70
C ALA A 54 3.61 19.16 3.14
N ALA A 55 4.32 18.94 2.04
CA ALA A 55 5.11 19.98 1.37
C ALA A 55 4.23 21.05 0.70
N TYR A 56 3.07 20.68 0.14
CA TYR A 56 2.11 21.63 -0.43
C TYR A 56 1.48 22.53 0.64
N TRP A 57 0.94 21.93 1.70
CA TRP A 57 0.27 22.67 2.79
C TRP A 57 1.26 23.35 3.76
N GLY A 58 2.45 22.80 3.92
CA GLY A 58 3.54 23.37 4.71
C GLY A 58 4.28 24.53 4.03
N GLY A 59 3.82 24.98 2.85
CA GLY A 59 4.34 26.16 2.16
C GLY A 59 5.60 25.92 1.30
N ILE A 60 6.20 24.72 1.34
CA ILE A 60 7.40 24.36 0.55
C ILE A 60 7.09 24.36 -0.95
N LEU A 61 5.93 23.87 -1.36
CA LEU A 61 5.47 23.82 -2.76
C LEU A 61 4.40 24.90 -3.07
N GLY A 62 4.29 25.92 -2.21
CA GLY A 62 3.12 26.81 -2.08
C GLY A 62 2.61 27.50 -3.36
N GLY A 63 1.34 27.90 -3.32
CA GLY A 63 0.61 28.59 -4.39
C GLY A 63 -0.25 27.67 -5.25
N TYR A 64 -1.51 28.05 -5.48
CA TYR A 64 -2.47 27.30 -6.29
C TYR A 64 -2.16 27.45 -7.79
N SER A 65 -2.16 26.33 -8.52
CA SER A 65 -2.28 26.32 -9.98
C SER A 65 -3.05 25.07 -10.40
N ILE A 66 -3.70 25.15 -11.57
CA ILE A 66 -4.43 24.00 -12.15
C ILE A 66 -3.48 22.80 -12.31
N TRP A 67 -2.26 23.03 -12.78
CA TRP A 67 -1.25 21.98 -12.95
C TRP A 67 -0.84 21.31 -11.64
N LYS A 68 -0.60 22.09 -10.58
CA LYS A 68 -0.28 21.54 -9.25
C LYS A 68 -1.45 20.73 -8.68
N SER A 69 -2.69 21.21 -8.88
CA SER A 69 -3.89 20.48 -8.49
C SER A 69 -3.98 19.12 -9.21
N ILE A 70 -3.76 19.09 -10.53
CA ILE A 70 -3.74 17.84 -11.31
C ILE A 70 -2.69 16.88 -10.75
N ILE A 71 -1.45 17.36 -10.52
CA ILE A 71 -0.36 16.52 -9.96
C ILE A 71 -0.75 15.95 -8.58
N LEU A 72 -1.39 16.75 -7.73
CA LEU A 72 -1.82 16.31 -6.41
C LEU A 72 -2.92 15.24 -6.46
N HIS A 73 -3.84 15.32 -7.43
CA HIS A 73 -4.85 14.28 -7.63
C HIS A 73 -4.25 13.00 -8.23
N LEU A 74 -3.34 13.14 -9.21
CA LEU A 74 -2.65 11.99 -9.80
C LEU A 74 -1.77 11.28 -8.77
N SER A 75 -1.13 12.00 -7.86
CA SER A 75 -0.32 11.41 -6.79
C SER A 75 -1.15 10.64 -5.75
N LEU A 76 -2.47 10.82 -5.71
CA LEU A 76 -3.40 9.96 -4.94
C LEU A 76 -3.89 8.77 -5.77
N ILE A 77 -4.30 9.02 -7.02
CA ILE A 77 -4.89 8.01 -7.90
C ILE A 77 -3.88 6.91 -8.24
N ILE A 78 -2.64 7.29 -8.58
CA ILE A 78 -1.60 6.35 -9.00
C ILE A 78 -1.29 5.33 -7.89
N PRO A 79 -0.95 5.73 -6.64
CA PRO A 79 -0.76 4.77 -5.54
C PRO A 79 -1.96 3.88 -5.27
N THR A 80 -3.18 4.40 -5.45
CA THR A 80 -4.41 3.62 -5.27
C THR A 80 -4.52 2.52 -6.31
N ILE A 81 -4.32 2.84 -7.59
CA ILE A 81 -4.33 1.86 -8.68
C ILE A 81 -3.23 0.82 -8.47
N ILE A 82 -2.01 1.25 -8.12
CA ILE A 82 -0.89 0.34 -7.85
C ILE A 82 -1.21 -0.59 -6.67
N THR A 83 -1.74 -0.06 -5.57
CA THR A 83 -2.12 -0.88 -4.39
C THR A 83 -3.15 -1.93 -4.79
N HIS A 84 -4.18 -1.54 -5.55
CA HIS A 84 -5.19 -2.48 -6.04
C HIS A 84 -4.61 -3.54 -6.98
N ALA A 85 -3.73 -3.14 -7.91
CA ALA A 85 -3.09 -4.06 -8.84
C ALA A 85 -2.18 -5.07 -8.13
N VAL A 86 -1.42 -4.63 -7.12
CA VAL A 86 -0.59 -5.51 -6.29
C VAL A 86 -1.45 -6.50 -5.51
N PHE A 87 -2.53 -6.05 -4.89
CA PHE A 87 -3.44 -6.92 -4.14
C PHE A 87 -4.15 -7.93 -5.05
N ARG A 88 -4.70 -7.47 -6.18
CA ARG A 88 -5.34 -8.36 -7.15
C ARG A 88 -4.34 -9.35 -7.77
N GLY A 89 -3.11 -8.92 -8.05
CA GLY A 89 -2.05 -9.80 -8.55
C GLY A 89 -1.68 -10.89 -7.54
N ALA A 90 -1.64 -10.56 -6.24
CA ALA A 90 -1.45 -11.55 -5.19
C ALA A 90 -2.62 -12.55 -5.12
N GLU A 91 -3.86 -12.08 -5.22
CA GLU A 91 -5.06 -12.92 -5.23
C GLU A 91 -5.16 -13.83 -6.46
N GLU A 92 -4.84 -13.33 -7.65
CA GLU A 92 -5.02 -14.03 -8.93
C GLU A 92 -3.89 -15.01 -9.24
N TYR A 93 -2.63 -14.62 -8.98
CA TYR A 93 -1.46 -15.39 -9.38
C TYR A 93 -0.70 -16.03 -8.21
N GLY A 94 -0.93 -15.59 -6.97
CA GLY A 94 -0.27 -16.12 -5.78
C GLY A 94 1.25 -16.27 -5.94
N HIS A 95 1.69 -17.53 -6.00
CA HIS A 95 3.11 -17.90 -6.15
C HIS A 95 3.43 -18.60 -7.49
N ASP A 96 2.46 -18.71 -8.39
CA ASP A 96 2.61 -19.43 -9.66
C ASP A 96 3.68 -18.78 -10.55
N TRP A 97 3.74 -17.45 -10.55
CA TRP A 97 4.74 -16.69 -11.28
C TRP A 97 6.17 -17.01 -10.80
N LEU A 98 6.36 -17.20 -9.48
CA LEU A 98 7.65 -17.50 -8.88
C LEU A 98 8.11 -18.92 -9.24
N ILE A 99 7.19 -19.89 -9.19
CA ILE A 99 7.45 -21.26 -9.63
C ILE A 99 7.86 -21.28 -11.10
N LYS A 100 7.09 -20.59 -11.95
CA LYS A 100 7.36 -20.49 -13.39
C LYS A 100 8.75 -19.93 -13.64
N TRP A 101 9.08 -18.78 -13.06
CA TRP A 101 10.40 -18.16 -13.24
C TRP A 101 11.53 -19.05 -12.75
N ARG A 102 11.37 -19.71 -11.59
CA ARG A 102 12.41 -20.62 -11.09
C ARG A 102 12.67 -21.78 -12.06
N SER A 103 11.61 -22.36 -12.64
CA SER A 103 11.73 -23.42 -13.64
C SER A 103 12.37 -22.97 -14.97
N GLU A 104 12.43 -21.67 -15.25
CA GLU A 104 13.11 -21.12 -16.44
C GLU A 104 14.63 -21.03 -16.22
N PHE A 105 15.08 -20.79 -14.97
CA PHE A 105 16.49 -20.68 -14.61
C PHE A 105 17.14 -22.00 -14.18
N ASP A 106 16.35 -23.02 -13.82
CA ASP A 106 16.82 -24.36 -13.46
C ASP A 106 17.03 -25.29 -14.69
N LYS A 107 16.87 -24.77 -15.92
CA LYS A 107 17.14 -25.47 -17.20
C LYS A 107 18.54 -25.17 -17.72
#